data_AF-A0A5C8V1Q5-F1
#
_entry.id   AF-A0A5C8V1Q5-F1
#
_cell.length_a   1.000
_cell.length_b   1.000
_cell.length_c   1.000
_cell.angle_alpha   90.00
_cell.angle_beta   90.00
_cell.angle_gamma   90.00
#
_symmetry.space_group_name_H-M   'P 1'
#
loop_
_entity.id
_entity.type
_entity.pdbx_description
1 polymer ?
#
loop_
_entity_poly.entity_id
_entity_poly.type
_entity_poly.pdbx_seq_one_letter_code
_entity_poly.pdbx_strand_id
1 'polypeptide(L)'
;MPAPTRLPRPLPAALLLAGLAGAAQAEDAPSIAWPEPGGRATISRAFNGSPITVGVSSRTGGAIDSLTWGGTQFINAHDHGRELQSASSYDGYGECLNPTEAGSDSDGTGPRSTTLLTELKLGPNTLQTRSQMAYWIEPGRVTGSCPKGPGPHAGPRSDDVLAKTVTLGAAGVANAIAYRVTYITAQAHESATFEAATAYMPPDFTAFWNLDPATGRSEPLSAGPGEQSVPVILATPDGARAMGVYSP
;
A
#
# COMPACT_ATOMS: atom_id res chain seq x y z
N MET A 1 51.56 65.89 -10.42
CA MET A 1 51.53 64.42 -10.38
C MET A 1 50.09 63.97 -10.16
N PRO A 2 49.37 63.46 -11.18
CA PRO A 2 48.08 62.83 -10.96
C PRO A 2 48.26 61.33 -10.74
N ALA A 3 47.52 60.78 -9.77
CA ALA A 3 47.53 59.36 -9.40
C ALA A 3 46.88 58.48 -10.48
N PRO A 4 47.29 57.21 -10.65
CA PRO A 4 46.68 56.33 -11.63
C PRO A 4 45.36 55.76 -11.09
N THR A 5 44.31 55.91 -11.88
CA THR A 5 42.99 55.28 -11.69
C THR A 5 43.12 53.77 -11.85
N ARG A 6 42.87 52.99 -10.79
CA ARG A 6 42.73 51.54 -10.87
C ARG A 6 41.33 51.19 -11.38
N LEU A 7 41.26 50.46 -12.48
CA LEU A 7 40.03 49.79 -12.95
C LEU A 7 39.69 48.62 -12.00
N PRO A 8 38.41 48.40 -11.66
CA PRO A 8 38.01 47.26 -10.85
C PRO A 8 38.11 45.96 -11.67
N ARG A 9 38.65 44.91 -11.05
CA ARG A 9 38.65 43.55 -11.62
C ARG A 9 37.22 43.00 -11.59
N PRO A 10 36.77 42.27 -12.62
CA PRO A 10 35.47 41.61 -12.58
C PRO A 10 35.53 40.46 -11.56
N LEU A 11 34.56 40.44 -10.64
CA LEU A 11 34.32 39.27 -9.79
C LEU A 11 33.80 38.12 -10.67
N PRO A 12 34.26 36.87 -10.47
CA PRO A 12 33.66 35.74 -11.14
C PRO A 12 32.24 35.56 -10.60
N ALA A 13 31.25 35.68 -11.48
CA ALA A 13 29.87 35.32 -11.17
C ALA A 13 29.83 33.81 -10.92
N ALA A 14 29.82 33.41 -9.65
CA ALA A 14 29.48 32.06 -9.27
C ALA A 14 27.99 31.87 -9.60
N LEU A 15 27.71 31.22 -10.73
CA LEU A 15 26.39 30.67 -11.00
C LEU A 15 26.13 29.59 -9.93
N LEU A 16 25.40 29.95 -8.87
CA LEU A 16 24.67 28.95 -8.11
C LEU A 16 23.57 28.42 -9.03
N LEU A 17 23.83 27.29 -9.69
CA LEU A 17 22.76 26.40 -10.08
C LEU A 17 22.16 25.86 -8.78
N ALA A 18 21.16 26.57 -8.27
CA ALA A 18 20.18 25.97 -7.37
C ALA A 18 19.51 24.86 -8.18
N GLY A 19 20.01 23.63 -8.03
CA GLY A 19 19.30 22.46 -8.47
C GLY A 19 17.96 22.47 -7.75
N LEU A 20 16.90 22.77 -8.49
CA LEU A 20 15.57 22.32 -8.12
C LEU A 20 15.68 20.80 -8.10
N ALA A 21 15.97 20.23 -6.92
CA ALA A 21 15.57 18.88 -6.61
C ALA A 21 14.04 18.90 -6.58
N GLY A 22 13.43 18.99 -7.77
CA GLY A 22 12.03 18.65 -7.91
C GLY A 22 11.94 17.21 -7.44
N ALA A 23 11.15 16.98 -6.40
CA ALA A 23 10.73 15.63 -6.04
C ALA A 23 10.35 14.95 -7.35
N ALA A 24 11.12 13.93 -7.74
CA ALA A 24 10.84 13.16 -8.93
C ALA A 24 9.40 12.67 -8.75
N GLN A 25 8.50 13.24 -9.55
CA GLN A 25 7.07 12.99 -9.40
C GLN A 25 6.88 11.52 -9.75
N ALA A 26 6.41 10.74 -8.78
CA ALA A 26 6.10 9.34 -8.99
C ALA A 26 4.84 9.26 -9.85
N GLU A 27 5.05 9.21 -11.16
CA GLU A 27 4.07 8.69 -12.11
C GLU A 27 4.29 7.18 -12.24
N ASP A 28 3.23 6.44 -12.54
CA ASP A 28 3.34 5.01 -12.88
C ASP A 28 4.32 4.81 -14.03
N ALA A 29 4.84 3.59 -14.20
CA ALA A 29 5.72 3.30 -15.32
C ALA A 29 5.01 3.66 -16.63
N PRO A 30 5.68 4.27 -17.62
CA PRO A 30 5.04 4.71 -18.87
C PRO A 30 4.31 3.60 -19.65
N SER A 31 4.61 2.33 -19.35
CA SER A 31 3.95 1.15 -19.90
C SER A 31 2.59 0.83 -19.28
N ILE A 32 2.22 1.46 -18.17
CA ILE A 32 0.93 1.23 -17.52
C ILE A 32 -0.18 1.92 -18.32
N ALA A 33 -1.12 1.12 -18.80
CA ALA A 33 -2.34 1.59 -19.41
C ALA A 33 -3.52 1.26 -18.49
N TRP A 34 -4.05 2.28 -17.83
CA TRP A 34 -5.25 2.16 -17.01
C TRP A 34 -6.49 2.01 -17.91
N PRO A 35 -7.28 0.94 -17.78
CA PRO A 35 -8.42 0.68 -18.66
C PRO A 35 -9.62 1.59 -18.37
N GLU A 36 -9.71 2.14 -17.17
CA GLU A 36 -10.80 3.01 -16.75
C GLU A 36 -10.33 4.45 -16.50
N PRO A 37 -11.21 5.45 -16.64
CA PRO A 37 -10.88 6.85 -16.38
C PRO A 37 -10.33 7.09 -14.98
N GLY A 38 -9.46 8.09 -14.86
CA GLY A 38 -8.90 8.48 -13.55
C GLY A 38 -7.90 7.48 -12.98
N GLY A 39 -7.28 6.66 -13.83
CA GLY A 39 -6.26 5.71 -13.41
C GLY A 39 -6.84 4.54 -12.63
N ARG A 40 -7.89 3.89 -13.15
CA ARG A 40 -8.61 2.82 -12.46
C ARG A 40 -8.62 1.51 -13.22
N ALA A 41 -8.70 0.42 -12.46
CA ALA A 41 -8.91 -0.92 -12.96
C ALA A 41 -9.74 -1.73 -11.98
N THR A 42 -10.74 -2.43 -12.48
CA THR A 42 -11.60 -3.31 -11.68
C THR A 42 -11.68 -4.73 -12.22
N ILE A 43 -11.92 -5.68 -11.31
CA ILE A 43 -12.38 -7.04 -11.63
C ILE A 43 -13.66 -7.32 -10.84
N SER A 44 -14.59 -8.06 -11.44
CA SER A 44 -15.88 -8.34 -10.81
C SER A 44 -16.34 -9.77 -11.04
N ARG A 45 -17.03 -10.35 -10.05
CA ARG A 45 -17.66 -11.68 -10.15
C ARG A 45 -19.03 -11.68 -9.50
N ALA A 46 -20.04 -12.25 -10.16
CA ALA A 46 -21.37 -12.36 -9.60
C ALA A 46 -21.41 -13.30 -8.37
N PHE A 47 -22.05 -12.85 -7.30
CA PHE A 47 -22.29 -13.64 -6.09
C PHE A 47 -23.57 -13.18 -5.38
N ASN A 48 -24.51 -14.11 -5.21
CA ASN A 48 -25.75 -13.89 -4.47
C ASN A 48 -26.54 -12.62 -4.92
N GLY A 49 -26.76 -12.48 -6.22
CA GLY A 49 -27.54 -11.36 -6.79
C GLY A 49 -26.81 -10.02 -6.89
N SER A 50 -25.52 -9.94 -6.54
CA SER A 50 -24.69 -8.73 -6.71
C SER A 50 -23.26 -9.09 -7.10
N PRO A 51 -22.53 -8.23 -7.83
CA PRO A 51 -21.11 -8.47 -8.07
C PRO A 51 -20.31 -8.23 -6.78
N ILE A 52 -19.30 -9.06 -6.55
CA ILE A 52 -18.13 -8.71 -5.77
C ILE A 52 -17.19 -7.99 -6.73
N THR A 53 -16.86 -6.73 -6.47
CA THR A 53 -15.98 -5.92 -7.31
C THR A 53 -14.76 -5.48 -6.52
N VAL A 54 -13.57 -5.78 -7.03
CA VAL A 54 -12.29 -5.31 -6.51
C VAL A 54 -11.76 -4.24 -7.46
N GLY A 55 -11.33 -3.11 -6.90
CA GLY A 55 -10.73 -2.00 -7.63
C GLY A 55 -9.33 -1.66 -7.11
N VAL A 56 -8.46 -1.27 -8.03
CA VAL A 56 -7.15 -0.65 -7.74
C VAL A 56 -7.05 0.66 -8.52
N SER A 57 -6.17 1.56 -8.09
CA SER A 57 -5.95 2.83 -8.78
C SER A 57 -4.49 3.29 -8.81
N SER A 58 -4.21 4.22 -9.72
CA SER A 58 -2.94 4.92 -9.82
C SER A 58 -2.66 5.79 -8.60
N ARG A 59 -3.71 6.23 -7.91
CA ARG A 59 -3.57 6.99 -6.66
C ARG A 59 -2.75 6.18 -5.67
N THR A 60 -2.98 4.87 -5.56
CA THR A 60 -2.42 4.00 -4.51
C THR A 60 -1.42 2.98 -5.05
N GLY A 61 -0.71 3.28 -6.14
CA GLY A 61 0.34 2.41 -6.66
C GLY A 61 -0.13 0.98 -7.02
N GLY A 62 -1.42 0.79 -7.28
CA GLY A 62 -2.03 -0.53 -7.54
C GLY A 62 -2.48 -1.32 -6.31
N ALA A 63 -2.43 -0.76 -5.09
CA ALA A 63 -3.10 -1.33 -3.92
C ALA A 63 -4.64 -1.34 -4.10
N ILE A 64 -5.33 -2.23 -3.39
CA ILE A 64 -6.81 -2.32 -3.49
C ILE A 64 -7.44 -1.19 -2.68
N ASP A 65 -7.98 -0.20 -3.37
CA ASP A 65 -8.66 0.96 -2.78
C ASP A 65 -10.20 0.80 -2.75
N SER A 66 -10.72 -0.27 -3.36
CA SER A 66 -12.15 -0.57 -3.36
C SER A 66 -12.41 -2.08 -3.35
N LEU A 67 -13.30 -2.50 -2.45
CA LEU A 67 -13.92 -3.82 -2.49
C LEU A 67 -15.41 -3.63 -2.18
N THR A 68 -16.27 -3.92 -3.14
CA THR A 68 -17.72 -3.75 -2.98
C THR A 68 -18.49 -5.03 -3.19
N TRP A 69 -19.56 -5.22 -2.41
CA TRP A 69 -20.55 -6.28 -2.63
C TRP A 69 -21.91 -5.87 -2.04
N GLY A 70 -22.98 -6.10 -2.79
CA GLY A 70 -24.35 -5.79 -2.33
C GLY A 70 -24.56 -4.34 -1.93
N GLY A 71 -23.92 -3.41 -2.63
CA GLY A 71 -23.96 -1.96 -2.36
C GLY A 71 -23.05 -1.46 -1.23
N THR A 72 -22.33 -2.36 -0.55
CA THR A 72 -21.47 -2.02 0.59
C THR A 72 -20.00 -1.94 0.17
N GLN A 73 -19.30 -0.89 0.58
CA GLN A 73 -17.84 -0.77 0.49
C GLN A 73 -17.20 -1.41 1.73
N PHE A 74 -16.14 -2.19 1.53
CA PHE A 74 -15.44 -2.92 2.58
C PHE A 74 -14.08 -2.29 2.93
N ILE A 75 -13.56 -1.38 2.11
CA ILE A 75 -12.27 -0.70 2.31
C ILE A 75 -12.47 0.79 2.58
N ASN A 76 -11.80 1.30 3.60
CA ASN A 76 -11.72 2.73 3.93
C ASN A 76 -10.43 3.35 3.35
N ALA A 77 -10.34 3.51 2.03
CA ALA A 77 -9.14 4.05 1.36
C ALA A 77 -9.00 5.59 1.44
N HIS A 78 -9.16 6.19 2.62
CA HIS A 78 -9.10 7.64 2.82
C HIS A 78 -7.71 8.24 2.56
N ASP A 79 -6.67 7.52 2.98
CA ASP A 79 -5.25 7.85 2.86
C ASP A 79 -4.47 6.58 2.47
N HIS A 80 -3.19 6.72 2.12
CA HIS A 80 -2.33 5.62 1.63
C HIS A 80 -1.95 4.58 2.70
N GLY A 81 -2.50 4.68 3.92
CA GLY A 81 -2.30 3.70 4.99
C GLY A 81 -3.46 2.72 5.16
N ARG A 82 -4.55 2.84 4.37
CA ARG A 82 -5.83 2.18 4.71
C ARG A 82 -6.44 1.29 3.63
N GLU A 83 -5.78 1.19 2.50
CA GLU A 83 -6.09 0.24 1.42
C GLU A 83 -6.01 -1.22 1.90
N LEU A 84 -6.60 -2.15 1.13
CA LEU A 84 -6.22 -3.56 1.23
C LEU A 84 -4.88 -3.74 0.53
N GLN A 85 -3.82 -3.81 1.33
CA GLN A 85 -2.44 -3.69 0.85
C GLN A 85 -1.46 -4.60 1.61
N SER A 86 -0.26 -4.71 1.06
CA SER A 86 0.86 -5.43 1.67
C SER A 86 1.97 -4.49 2.12
N ALA A 87 2.67 -4.87 3.19
CA ALA A 87 3.85 -4.18 3.67
C ALA A 87 4.91 -5.17 4.17
N SER A 88 6.13 -4.68 4.38
CA SER A 88 7.23 -5.43 5.00
C SER A 88 8.02 -4.52 5.91
N SER A 89 8.55 -4.99 7.03
CA SER A 89 9.52 -4.23 7.84
C SER A 89 10.77 -5.06 8.10
N TYR A 90 11.92 -4.40 8.14
CA TYR A 90 13.21 -5.09 8.21
C TYR A 90 14.06 -4.68 9.41
N ASP A 91 14.90 -5.62 9.85
CA ASP A 91 16.01 -5.42 10.78
C ASP A 91 15.62 -4.73 12.10
N GLY A 92 14.34 -4.84 12.48
CA GLY A 92 13.78 -4.22 13.68
C GLY A 92 13.76 -2.69 13.67
N TYR A 93 13.73 -2.04 12.50
CA TYR A 93 13.56 -0.58 12.39
C TYR A 93 12.09 -0.12 12.44
N GLY A 94 11.13 -1.04 12.41
CA GLY A 94 9.70 -0.72 12.36
C GLY A 94 9.35 0.08 11.11
N GLU A 95 8.52 1.10 11.27
CA GLU A 95 8.06 2.01 10.20
C GLU A 95 9.21 2.70 9.45
N CYS A 96 10.39 2.83 10.07
CA CYS A 96 11.52 3.51 9.46
C CYS A 96 12.28 2.67 8.43
N LEU A 97 12.08 1.35 8.35
CA LEU A 97 12.57 0.54 7.24
C LEU A 97 11.44 -0.39 6.79
N ASN A 98 10.37 0.23 6.32
CA ASN A 98 9.10 -0.42 6.04
C ASN A 98 8.61 -0.10 4.63
N PRO A 99 8.91 -0.95 3.63
CA PRO A 99 8.28 -0.82 2.33
C PRO A 99 6.78 -1.10 2.38
N THR A 100 5.98 -0.26 1.73
CA THR A 100 4.51 -0.28 1.70
C THR A 100 3.98 -0.24 0.25
N GLU A 101 2.91 -0.99 -0.01
CA GLU A 101 2.37 -1.11 -1.38
C GLU A 101 1.62 0.14 -1.82
N ALA A 102 0.76 0.72 -0.97
CA ALA A 102 -0.11 1.81 -1.43
C ALA A 102 0.64 3.13 -1.62
N GLY A 103 1.71 3.37 -0.87
CA GLY A 103 2.45 4.64 -0.84
C GLY A 103 3.04 4.88 0.55
N SER A 104 3.44 6.11 0.83
CA SER A 104 4.06 6.54 2.09
C SER A 104 3.10 7.34 2.98
N ASP A 105 3.52 7.63 4.21
CA ASP A 105 2.84 8.58 5.11
C ASP A 105 2.73 9.99 4.47
N SER A 106 3.76 10.39 3.72
CA SER A 106 3.84 11.70 3.06
C SER A 106 2.83 11.85 1.92
N ASP A 107 2.41 10.75 1.29
CA ASP A 107 1.36 10.77 0.27
C ASP A 107 -0.02 11.12 0.87
N GLY A 108 -0.27 10.79 2.14
CA GLY A 108 -1.45 11.19 2.89
C GLY A 108 -2.77 10.92 2.16
N THR A 109 -3.64 11.94 2.04
CA THR A 109 -4.87 11.88 1.25
C THR A 109 -4.67 12.30 -0.22
N GLY A 110 -3.42 12.45 -0.64
CA GLY A 110 -3.04 12.97 -1.93
C GLY A 110 -3.53 12.12 -3.12
N PRO A 111 -3.45 12.68 -4.34
CA PRO A 111 -3.91 12.00 -5.55
C PRO A 111 -2.85 11.08 -6.18
N ARG A 112 -1.67 10.95 -5.57
CA ARG A 112 -0.52 10.22 -6.13
C ARG A 112 0.15 9.40 -5.04
N SER A 113 0.78 8.31 -5.46
CA SER A 113 1.58 7.42 -4.64
C SER A 113 3.06 7.60 -4.91
N THR A 114 3.88 7.47 -3.88
CA THR A 114 5.32 7.31 -3.95
C THR A 114 5.70 5.92 -4.49
N THR A 115 4.86 4.90 -4.27
CA THR A 115 5.01 3.56 -4.88
C THR A 115 4.88 3.67 -6.39
N LEU A 116 5.78 3.01 -7.11
CA LEU A 116 5.72 2.95 -8.57
C LEU A 116 5.08 1.66 -9.04
N LEU A 117 3.93 1.75 -9.69
CA LEU A 117 3.36 0.62 -10.42
C LEU A 117 4.15 0.38 -11.71
N THR A 118 4.63 -0.85 -11.89
CA THR A 118 5.46 -1.27 -13.04
C THR A 118 4.75 -2.29 -13.94
N GLU A 119 3.78 -3.02 -13.41
CA GLU A 119 2.93 -3.92 -14.19
C GLU A 119 1.48 -3.87 -13.71
N LEU A 120 0.53 -3.89 -14.65
CA LEU A 120 -0.90 -4.10 -14.42
C LEU A 120 -1.43 -5.05 -15.49
N LYS A 121 -2.01 -6.18 -15.07
CA LYS A 121 -2.68 -7.14 -15.96
C LYS A 121 -4.04 -7.50 -15.43
N LEU A 122 -5.02 -7.55 -16.32
CA LEU A 122 -6.39 -7.95 -16.01
C LEU A 122 -6.76 -9.20 -16.79
N GLY A 123 -7.53 -10.05 -16.13
CA GLY A 123 -8.29 -11.14 -16.73
C GLY A 123 -9.72 -11.12 -16.21
N PRO A 124 -10.57 -12.08 -16.62
CA PRO A 124 -12.00 -12.06 -16.32
C PRO A 124 -12.33 -11.98 -14.82
N ASN A 125 -11.55 -12.67 -13.98
CA ASN A 125 -11.70 -12.71 -12.52
C ASN A 125 -10.36 -12.53 -11.80
N THR A 126 -9.34 -12.01 -12.49
CA THR A 126 -7.96 -11.98 -12.01
C THR A 126 -7.34 -10.61 -12.25
N LEU A 127 -6.64 -10.09 -11.25
CA LEU A 127 -5.89 -8.85 -11.34
C LEU A 127 -4.47 -9.11 -10.87
N GLN A 128 -3.48 -8.65 -11.64
CA GLN A 128 -2.07 -8.78 -11.29
C GLN A 128 -1.40 -7.41 -11.32
N THR A 129 -0.59 -7.15 -10.31
CA THR A 129 0.25 -5.94 -10.24
C THR A 129 1.69 -6.29 -9.90
N ARG A 130 2.61 -5.44 -10.35
CA ARG A 130 3.98 -5.39 -9.82
C ARG A 130 4.31 -3.96 -9.46
N SER A 131 4.78 -3.70 -8.25
CA SER A 131 5.12 -2.35 -7.81
C SER A 131 6.48 -2.31 -7.12
N GLN A 132 7.21 -1.22 -7.34
CA GLN A 132 8.39 -0.87 -6.55
C GLN A 132 7.90 -0.03 -5.36
N MET A 133 7.96 -0.63 -4.17
CA MET A 133 7.29 -0.14 -2.98
C MET A 133 7.91 1.15 -2.43
N ALA A 134 7.09 2.07 -1.92
CA ALA A 134 7.56 3.23 -1.15
C ALA A 134 8.06 2.80 0.23
N TYR A 135 8.97 3.56 0.85
CA TYR A 135 9.15 3.48 2.31
C TYR A 135 8.03 4.27 2.99
N TRP A 136 7.44 3.72 4.05
CA TRP A 136 6.38 4.40 4.81
C TRP A 136 6.86 5.76 5.35
N ILE A 137 8.06 5.78 5.93
CA ILE A 137 8.69 6.99 6.46
C ILE A 137 9.81 7.47 5.52
N GLU A 138 9.83 8.77 5.24
CA GLU A 138 10.84 9.44 4.42
C GLU A 138 12.27 9.32 5.00
N PRO A 139 13.32 9.35 4.15
CA PRO A 139 14.71 9.31 4.60
C PRO A 139 15.03 10.32 5.71
N GLY A 140 15.62 9.83 6.81
CA GLY A 140 16.02 10.66 7.94
C GLY A 140 14.89 11.14 8.86
N ARG A 141 13.61 10.85 8.54
CA ARG A 141 12.49 11.06 9.47
C ARG A 141 12.38 9.91 10.46
N VAL A 142 11.78 10.21 11.61
CA VAL A 142 11.48 9.24 12.68
C VAL A 142 10.10 9.51 13.25
N THR A 143 9.39 8.45 13.62
CA THR A 143 8.13 8.46 14.37
C THR A 143 8.29 7.68 15.68
N GLY A 144 7.24 7.61 16.51
CA GLY A 144 7.24 6.76 17.70
C GLY A 144 7.40 5.26 17.39
N SER A 145 7.13 4.86 16.14
CA SER A 145 7.24 3.49 15.64
C SER A 145 8.60 3.17 15.01
N CYS A 146 9.62 4.02 15.23
CA CYS A 146 10.98 3.86 14.72
C CYS A 146 11.99 3.53 15.83
N PRO A 147 11.96 2.31 16.40
CA PRO A 147 12.72 1.95 17.60
C PRO A 147 14.25 2.03 17.45
N LYS A 148 14.78 1.96 16.23
CA LYS A 148 16.21 2.08 15.92
C LYS A 148 16.62 3.44 15.34
N GLY A 149 15.69 4.41 15.31
CA GLY A 149 15.90 5.70 14.66
C GLY A 149 15.62 5.64 13.15
N PRO A 150 16.20 6.54 12.33
CA PRO A 150 15.90 6.62 10.92
C PRO A 150 16.39 5.36 10.19
N GLY A 151 15.64 4.93 9.17
CA GLY A 151 16.05 3.80 8.36
C GLY A 151 17.27 4.11 7.50
N PRO A 152 18.09 3.10 7.20
CA PRO A 152 19.27 3.25 6.35
C PRO A 152 18.92 3.26 4.85
N HIS A 153 18.03 4.16 4.43
CA HIS A 153 17.68 4.34 3.01
C HIS A 153 17.86 5.80 2.57
N ALA A 154 18.28 5.99 1.32
CA ALA A 154 18.64 7.31 0.79
C ALA A 154 17.49 8.03 0.07
N GLY A 155 16.44 7.30 -0.30
CA GLY A 155 15.31 7.81 -1.09
C GLY A 155 13.96 7.37 -0.53
N PRO A 156 12.86 7.94 -1.06
CA PRO A 156 11.50 7.67 -0.61
C PRO A 156 10.98 6.30 -1.09
N ARG A 157 11.65 5.68 -2.06
CA ARG A 157 11.27 4.40 -2.66
C ARG A 157 12.30 3.32 -2.34
N SER A 158 11.81 2.15 -1.97
CA SER A 158 12.61 0.94 -1.81
C SER A 158 13.00 0.37 -3.18
N ASP A 159 14.06 -0.40 -3.24
CA ASP A 159 14.37 -1.24 -4.41
C ASP A 159 13.57 -2.56 -4.40
N ASP A 160 12.82 -2.82 -3.32
CA ASP A 160 11.95 -3.98 -3.19
C ASP A 160 10.76 -3.92 -4.15
N VAL A 161 10.41 -5.09 -4.68
CA VAL A 161 9.28 -5.28 -5.57
C VAL A 161 8.24 -6.18 -4.93
N LEU A 162 6.99 -5.73 -4.93
CA LEU A 162 5.83 -6.57 -4.64
C LEU A 162 5.19 -7.03 -5.93
N ALA A 163 5.04 -8.35 -6.10
CA ALA A 163 4.18 -8.91 -7.13
C ALA A 163 2.89 -9.44 -6.48
N LYS A 164 1.73 -8.98 -6.95
CA LYS A 164 0.41 -9.35 -6.42
C LYS A 164 -0.43 -10.01 -7.50
N THR A 165 -1.17 -11.05 -7.13
CA THR A 165 -2.27 -11.64 -7.93
C THR A 165 -3.50 -11.77 -7.05
N VAL A 166 -4.59 -11.15 -7.48
CA VAL A 166 -5.92 -11.23 -6.88
C VAL A 166 -6.80 -12.10 -7.76
N THR A 167 -7.55 -13.04 -7.19
CA THR A 167 -8.50 -13.89 -7.93
C THR A 167 -9.84 -13.98 -7.21
N LEU A 168 -10.93 -13.66 -7.90
CA LEU A 168 -12.29 -13.80 -7.40
C LEU A 168 -12.81 -15.22 -7.62
N GLY A 169 -13.36 -15.85 -6.57
CA GLY A 169 -13.87 -17.21 -6.61
C GLY A 169 -12.76 -18.25 -6.49
N ALA A 170 -12.10 -18.30 -5.34
CA ALA A 170 -10.96 -19.18 -5.08
C ALA A 170 -11.34 -20.46 -4.32
N ALA A 171 -10.57 -21.54 -4.53
CA ALA A 171 -10.69 -22.81 -3.80
C ALA A 171 -12.12 -23.41 -3.78
N GLY A 172 -12.90 -23.20 -4.85
CA GLY A 172 -14.29 -23.65 -4.92
C GLY A 172 -15.30 -22.79 -4.14
N VAL A 173 -14.84 -21.73 -3.48
CA VAL A 173 -15.67 -20.79 -2.70
C VAL A 173 -15.94 -19.53 -3.53
N ALA A 174 -17.20 -19.34 -3.91
CA ALA A 174 -17.61 -18.32 -4.87
C ALA A 174 -17.30 -16.87 -4.45
N ASN A 175 -17.34 -16.60 -3.13
CA ASN A 175 -17.05 -15.31 -2.52
C ASN A 175 -15.67 -15.23 -1.86
N ALA A 176 -14.81 -16.23 -2.04
CA ALA A 176 -13.42 -16.14 -1.60
C ALA A 176 -12.61 -15.31 -2.59
N ILE A 177 -11.75 -14.44 -2.05
CA ILE A 177 -10.78 -13.66 -2.81
C ILE A 177 -9.41 -14.25 -2.47
N ALA A 178 -8.75 -14.90 -3.43
CA ALA A 178 -7.35 -15.28 -3.25
C ALA A 178 -6.48 -14.05 -3.43
N TYR A 179 -5.73 -13.70 -2.39
CA TYR A 179 -4.74 -12.63 -2.38
C TYR A 179 -3.35 -13.28 -2.29
N ARG A 180 -2.61 -13.31 -3.40
CA ARG A 180 -1.28 -13.91 -3.46
C ARG A 180 -0.25 -12.84 -3.70
N VAL A 181 0.70 -12.70 -2.79
CA VAL A 181 1.81 -11.78 -2.92
C VAL A 181 3.16 -12.48 -2.88
N THR A 182 4.12 -11.90 -3.55
CA THR A 182 5.53 -12.29 -3.51
C THR A 182 6.35 -11.04 -3.28
N TYR A 183 7.07 -11.03 -2.16
CA TYR A 183 8.05 -9.99 -1.84
C TYR A 183 9.38 -10.37 -2.47
N ILE A 184 9.93 -9.45 -3.26
CA ILE A 184 11.25 -9.59 -3.88
C ILE A 184 12.13 -8.54 -3.23
N THR A 185 12.94 -8.97 -2.26
CA THR A 185 13.82 -8.07 -1.52
C THR A 185 15.08 -7.78 -2.33
N ALA A 186 15.45 -6.52 -2.47
CA ALA A 186 16.60 -6.11 -3.27
C ALA A 186 17.94 -6.48 -2.63
N GLN A 187 17.94 -6.65 -1.31
CA GLN A 187 19.12 -7.00 -0.52
C GLN A 187 18.77 -8.01 0.57
N ALA A 188 19.83 -8.54 1.21
CA ALA A 188 19.69 -9.38 2.38
C ALA A 188 19.37 -8.54 3.61
N HIS A 189 18.48 -9.05 4.46
CA HIS A 189 18.12 -8.48 5.75
C HIS A 189 18.39 -9.50 6.86
N GLU A 190 18.77 -9.03 8.04
CA GLU A 190 18.96 -9.87 9.24
C GLU A 190 17.62 -10.43 9.72
N SER A 191 16.54 -9.64 9.61
CA SER A 191 15.18 -10.05 9.92
C SER A 191 14.15 -9.34 9.07
N ALA A 192 12.98 -9.98 8.90
CA ALA A 192 11.86 -9.41 8.16
C ALA A 192 10.53 -9.82 8.80
N THR A 193 9.60 -8.87 8.83
CA THR A 193 8.17 -9.12 9.06
C THR A 193 7.42 -8.78 7.79
N PHE A 194 6.62 -9.70 7.28
CA PHE A 194 5.81 -9.49 6.08
C PHE A 194 4.32 -9.41 6.47
N GLU A 195 3.74 -8.24 6.26
CA GLU A 195 2.30 -8.04 6.38
C GLU A 195 1.64 -8.38 5.04
N ALA A 196 1.24 -9.65 4.90
CA ALA A 196 0.74 -10.18 3.63
C ALA A 196 -0.50 -9.42 3.14
N ALA A 197 -1.46 -9.11 4.01
CA ALA A 197 -2.64 -8.35 3.67
C ALA A 197 -3.22 -7.67 4.91
N THR A 198 -3.29 -6.34 4.88
CA THR A 198 -3.97 -5.50 5.88
C THR A 198 -4.98 -4.62 5.19
N ALA A 199 -6.10 -4.33 5.86
CA ALA A 199 -7.11 -3.39 5.40
C ALA A 199 -7.77 -2.69 6.57
N TYR A 200 -8.20 -1.45 6.35
CA TYR A 200 -9.09 -0.75 7.26
C TYR A 200 -10.50 -0.79 6.71
N MET A 201 -11.43 -1.27 7.51
CA MET A 201 -12.84 -1.33 7.13
C MET A 201 -13.57 -0.02 7.50
N PRO A 202 -14.65 0.34 6.80
CA PRO A 202 -15.50 1.46 7.18
C PRO A 202 -16.04 1.35 8.62
N PRO A 203 -16.37 2.48 9.27
CA PRO A 203 -16.79 2.51 10.67
C PRO A 203 -18.09 1.76 10.96
N ASP A 204 -18.86 1.38 9.94
CA ASP A 204 -20.08 0.57 10.09
C ASP A 204 -19.77 -0.90 10.47
N PHE A 205 -18.53 -1.37 10.30
CA PHE A 205 -18.10 -2.72 10.66
C PHE A 205 -17.62 -2.78 12.12
N THR A 206 -18.57 -2.79 13.06
CA THR A 206 -18.30 -2.70 14.51
C THR A 206 -18.36 -4.03 15.25
N ALA A 207 -18.73 -5.14 14.59
CA ALA A 207 -18.76 -6.47 15.18
C ALA A 207 -17.51 -7.25 14.79
N PHE A 208 -16.68 -7.60 15.78
CA PHE A 208 -15.40 -8.29 15.59
C PHE A 208 -15.53 -9.73 16.08
N TRP A 209 -14.98 -10.66 15.32
CA TRP A 209 -15.01 -12.09 15.62
C TRP A 209 -13.68 -12.73 15.29
N ASN A 210 -13.32 -13.78 16.03
CA ASN A 210 -12.34 -14.75 15.57
C ASN A 210 -13.04 -15.91 14.85
N LEU A 211 -12.27 -16.76 14.21
CA LEU A 211 -12.73 -18.07 13.75
C LEU A 211 -11.68 -19.11 14.15
N ASP A 212 -12.02 -20.01 15.06
CA ASP A 212 -11.15 -21.15 15.35
C ASP A 212 -11.19 -22.14 14.18
N PRO A 213 -10.09 -22.33 13.43
CA PRO A 213 -10.09 -23.23 12.28
C PRO A 213 -10.21 -24.71 12.68
N ALA A 214 -9.89 -25.07 13.93
CA ALA A 214 -9.97 -26.45 14.41
C ALA A 214 -11.42 -26.86 14.71
N THR A 215 -12.24 -25.93 15.22
CA THR A 215 -13.63 -26.20 15.60
C THR A 215 -14.66 -25.61 14.64
N GLY A 216 -14.25 -24.69 13.77
CA GLY A 216 -15.13 -23.92 12.89
C GLY A 216 -16.05 -22.94 13.64
N ARG A 217 -15.73 -22.62 14.90
CA ARG A 217 -16.54 -21.73 15.74
C ARG A 217 -15.97 -20.32 15.75
N SER A 218 -16.86 -19.34 15.78
CA SER A 218 -16.51 -17.94 15.93
C SER A 218 -16.90 -17.42 17.30
N GLU A 219 -16.02 -16.65 17.93
CA GLU A 219 -16.25 -15.99 19.20
C GLU A 219 -16.07 -14.47 19.05
N PRO A 220 -16.82 -13.65 19.82
CA PRO A 220 -16.66 -12.21 19.80
C PRO A 220 -15.24 -11.79 20.19
N LEU A 221 -14.70 -10.81 19.48
CA LEU A 221 -13.47 -10.12 19.82
C LEU A 221 -13.77 -8.70 20.29
N SER A 222 -12.88 -8.17 21.12
CA SER A 222 -12.86 -6.74 21.41
C SER A 222 -12.01 -5.99 20.37
N ALA A 223 -12.11 -4.67 20.33
CA ALA A 223 -11.29 -3.84 19.44
C ALA A 223 -9.79 -3.77 19.84
N GLY A 224 -9.32 -4.46 20.89
CA GLY A 224 -7.90 -4.51 21.23
C GLY A 224 -7.44 -5.65 22.17
N PRO A 225 -6.13 -5.72 22.52
CA PRO A 225 -5.01 -5.28 21.71
C PRO A 225 -4.55 -6.43 20.80
N GLY A 226 -4.47 -6.16 19.50
CA GLY A 226 -3.40 -6.71 18.67
C GLY A 226 -3.63 -8.06 17.98
N GLU A 227 -2.51 -8.47 17.39
CA GLU A 227 -2.30 -9.64 16.57
C GLU A 227 -2.81 -10.91 17.26
N GLN A 228 -3.40 -11.79 16.46
CA GLN A 228 -3.94 -13.04 16.95
C GLN A 228 -3.68 -14.15 15.93
N SER A 229 -3.62 -15.40 16.40
CA SER A 229 -3.10 -16.53 15.62
C SER A 229 -4.16 -17.27 14.79
N VAL A 230 -5.41 -16.83 14.84
CA VAL A 230 -6.52 -17.39 14.06
C VAL A 230 -7.08 -16.33 13.09
N PRO A 231 -8.00 -16.66 12.18
CA PRO A 231 -8.63 -15.65 11.32
C PRO A 231 -9.47 -14.62 12.09
N VAL A 232 -9.44 -13.35 11.65
CA VAL A 232 -10.35 -12.29 12.11
C VAL A 232 -11.49 -12.14 11.11
N ILE A 233 -12.70 -11.86 11.60
CA ILE A 233 -13.85 -11.42 10.81
C ILE A 233 -14.37 -10.09 11.39
N LEU A 234 -14.54 -9.10 10.53
CA LEU A 234 -15.24 -7.85 10.85
C LEU A 234 -16.58 -7.83 10.11
N ALA A 235 -17.64 -7.44 10.81
CA ALA A 235 -19.01 -7.46 10.30
C ALA A 235 -19.80 -6.21 10.70
N THR A 236 -20.84 -5.91 9.93
CA THR A 236 -21.90 -4.97 10.34
C THR A 236 -22.65 -5.52 11.57
N PRO A 237 -23.30 -4.68 12.40
CA PRO A 237 -24.00 -5.11 13.61
C PRO A 237 -25.06 -6.20 13.37
N ASP A 238 -25.70 -6.19 12.20
CA ASP A 238 -26.72 -7.16 11.79
C ASP A 238 -26.15 -8.45 11.17
N GLY A 239 -24.83 -8.53 10.99
CA GLY A 239 -24.14 -9.65 10.35
C GLY A 239 -24.40 -9.80 8.84
N ALA A 240 -25.10 -8.85 8.21
CA ALA A 240 -25.46 -8.94 6.80
C ALA A 240 -24.28 -8.71 5.84
N ARG A 241 -23.22 -8.06 6.32
CA ARG A 241 -21.97 -7.83 5.59
C ARG A 241 -20.80 -8.16 6.51
N ALA A 242 -19.89 -9.01 6.02
CA ALA A 242 -18.70 -9.39 6.75
C ALA A 242 -17.54 -9.66 5.80
N MET A 243 -16.33 -9.37 6.25
CA MET A 243 -15.10 -9.79 5.60
C MET A 243 -14.18 -10.39 6.65
N GLY A 244 -13.57 -11.53 6.31
CA GLY A 244 -12.53 -12.13 7.12
C GLY A 244 -11.27 -12.35 6.29
N VAL A 245 -10.15 -12.41 6.98
CA VAL A 245 -8.84 -12.71 6.39
C VAL A 245 -8.26 -13.95 7.05
N TYR A 246 -7.72 -14.86 6.26
CA TYR A 246 -6.99 -16.02 6.74
C TYR A 246 -5.78 -16.27 5.85
N SER A 247 -4.69 -16.74 6.45
CA SER A 247 -3.51 -17.26 5.76
C SER A 247 -3.34 -18.72 6.18
N PRO A 248 -3.57 -19.70 5.28
CA PRO A 248 -3.43 -21.13 5.59
C PRO A 248 -1.98 -21.57 5.71
#